data_AF-A0AAN8WX20-F1
#
_entry.id   AF-A0AAN8WX20-F1
#
_cell.length_a   1.000
_cell.length_b   1.000
_cell.length_c   1.000
_cell.angle_alpha   90.00
_cell.angle_beta   90.00
_cell.angle_gamma   90.00
#
_symmetry.space_group_name_H-M   'P 1'
#
loop_
_entity.id
_entity.type
_entity.pdbx_description
1 polymer ?
#
loop_
_entity_poly.entity_id
_entity_poly.type
_entity_poly.pdbx_seq_one_letter_code
_entity_poly.pdbx_strand_id
1 'polypeptide(L)'
;MDTEKTQEASSPVKTESEKKGKKVIKTVELPVEEVVKACTQTELNNITERESQMVQADKLENERINAKNAVEEYVYDIRGRIYDELEQYISEDDRGKLSLLLEDTEAWLYEDGEDCQKQIYIDKLGDLKKLGEPIKDRRRDRLELPNAFEGMLTSIQLARKVAEQFRQGNEKYNHLDEAQIEK
;
A
#
# COMPACT_ATOMS: atom_id res chain seq x y z
N MET A 1 -103.26 3.71 4.14
CA MET A 1 -103.91 3.71 2.83
C MET A 1 -103.60 5.07 2.22
N ASP A 2 -102.70 5.11 1.23
CA ASP A 2 -103.09 5.15 -0.19
C ASP A 2 -103.47 6.59 -0.57
N THR A 3 -103.14 7.20 -1.71
CA THR A 3 -102.37 6.90 -2.93
C THR A 3 -102.65 8.13 -3.80
N GLU A 4 -101.67 8.68 -4.51
CA GLU A 4 -101.84 9.37 -5.82
C GLU A 4 -100.44 9.83 -6.26
N LYS A 5 -100.00 9.72 -7.52
CA LYS A 5 -100.68 9.44 -8.78
C LYS A 5 -99.59 9.08 -9.80
N THR A 6 -99.90 8.18 -10.74
CA THR A 6 -98.99 7.68 -11.78
C THR A 6 -99.40 8.22 -13.17
N GLN A 7 -98.43 8.25 -14.09
CA GLN A 7 -98.53 8.18 -15.57
C GLN A 7 -98.93 9.49 -16.30
N GLU A 8 -98.39 9.87 -17.46
CA GLU A 8 -97.69 9.12 -18.52
C GLU A 8 -96.96 10.07 -19.52
N ALA A 9 -95.92 9.52 -20.16
CA ALA A 9 -95.55 9.60 -21.59
C ALA A 9 -94.94 10.84 -22.31
N SER A 10 -93.84 10.50 -23.03
CA SER A 10 -93.32 11.01 -24.32
C SER A 10 -92.46 12.28 -24.30
N SER A 11 -91.34 12.47 -25.02
CA SER A 11 -90.55 11.74 -26.02
C SER A 11 -89.37 12.69 -26.44
N PRO A 12 -88.32 12.29 -27.20
CA PRO A 12 -86.97 12.26 -26.62
C PRO A 12 -85.82 12.90 -27.46
N VAL A 13 -84.60 12.76 -26.91
CA VAL A 13 -83.26 12.71 -27.54
C VAL A 13 -82.55 14.01 -27.94
N LYS A 14 -81.42 14.28 -27.23
CA LYS A 14 -80.07 14.35 -27.81
C LYS A 14 -79.02 14.08 -26.73
N THR A 15 -78.50 12.87 -26.76
CA THR A 15 -77.35 12.37 -26.00
C THR A 15 -76.08 12.87 -26.65
N GLU A 16 -75.26 13.62 -25.91
CA GLU A 16 -73.85 13.86 -26.26
C GLU A 16 -73.00 13.24 -25.15
N SER A 17 -72.13 12.33 -25.58
CA SER A 17 -71.40 11.35 -24.79
C SER A 17 -70.46 12.00 -23.76
N GLU A 18 -70.71 11.73 -22.49
CA GLU A 18 -69.78 12.05 -21.39
C GLU A 18 -68.50 11.22 -21.51
N LYS A 19 -67.38 11.96 -21.54
CA LYS A 19 -66.02 11.46 -21.53
C LYS A 19 -65.80 10.62 -20.27
N LYS A 20 -65.58 9.30 -20.43
CA LYS A 20 -65.10 8.43 -19.36
C LYS A 20 -63.79 9.01 -18.80
N GLY A 21 -63.86 9.58 -17.60
CA GLY A 21 -62.72 10.20 -16.93
C GLY A 21 -61.57 9.20 -16.78
N LYS A 22 -60.38 9.58 -17.25
CA LYS A 22 -59.15 8.80 -17.02
C LYS A 22 -58.92 8.71 -15.51
N LYS A 23 -58.98 7.49 -14.97
CA LYS A 23 -58.74 7.19 -13.56
C LYS A 23 -57.28 7.56 -13.24
N VAL A 24 -57.06 8.67 -12.54
CA VAL A 24 -55.72 9.08 -12.10
C VAL A 24 -55.31 8.20 -10.93
N ILE A 25 -54.40 7.27 -11.18
CA ILE A 25 -53.83 6.39 -10.15
C ILE A 25 -52.76 7.19 -9.41
N LYS A 26 -52.98 7.47 -8.13
CA LYS A 26 -51.98 8.04 -7.23
C LYS A 26 -51.36 6.90 -6.44
N THR A 27 -50.14 6.53 -6.78
CA THR A 27 -49.35 5.57 -6.01
C THR A 27 -48.74 6.32 -4.83
N VAL A 28 -49.06 5.88 -3.61
CA VAL A 28 -48.50 6.43 -2.37
C VAL A 28 -47.56 5.38 -1.82
N GLU A 29 -46.29 5.73 -1.64
CA GLU A 29 -45.35 4.86 -0.93
C GLU A 29 -45.72 4.83 0.55
N LEU A 30 -46.02 3.63 1.03
CA LEU A 30 -46.31 3.39 2.43
C LEU A 30 -44.98 3.04 3.12
N PRO A 31 -44.57 3.77 4.17
CA PRO A 31 -43.40 3.39 4.95
C PRO A 31 -43.64 2.02 5.59
N VAL A 32 -42.73 1.09 5.33
CA VAL A 32 -42.76 -0.27 5.89
C VAL A 32 -41.68 -0.36 6.95
N GLU A 33 -42.08 -0.65 8.19
CA GLU A 33 -41.18 -0.96 9.29
C GLU A 33 -41.13 -2.48 9.47
N GLU A 34 -39.94 -3.06 9.32
CA GLU A 34 -39.73 -4.50 9.46
C GLU A 34 -39.15 -4.82 10.85
N VAL A 35 -39.87 -5.59 11.66
CA VAL A 35 -39.39 -6.07 12.95
C VAL A 35 -38.88 -7.50 12.79
N VAL A 36 -37.58 -7.62 12.54
CA VAL A 36 -36.86 -8.90 12.44
C VAL A 36 -36.05 -9.16 13.70
N LYS A 37 -35.68 -10.42 13.93
CA LYS A 37 -34.73 -10.81 15.01
C LYS A 37 -33.28 -10.39 14.74
N ALA A 38 -33.00 -9.76 13.60
CA ALA A 38 -31.67 -9.28 13.26
C ALA A 38 -31.30 -8.08 14.14
N CYS A 39 -30.00 -7.85 14.35
CA CYS A 39 -29.52 -6.67 15.06
C CYS A 39 -30.00 -5.40 14.36
N THR A 40 -30.40 -4.42 15.15
CA THR A 40 -30.70 -3.08 14.66
C THR A 40 -29.44 -2.43 14.08
N GLN A 41 -29.60 -1.43 13.20
CA GLN A 41 -28.47 -0.71 12.63
C GLN A 41 -27.53 -0.13 13.70
N THR A 42 -28.10 0.35 14.82
CA THR A 42 -27.33 0.87 15.95
C THR A 42 -26.51 -0.21 16.64
N GLU A 43 -27.08 -1.40 16.88
CA GLU A 43 -26.36 -2.52 17.47
C GLU A 43 -25.27 -3.04 16.54
N LEU A 44 -25.55 -3.13 15.24
CA LEU A 44 -24.57 -3.48 14.20
C LEU A 44 -23.38 -2.51 14.20
N ASN A 45 -23.64 -1.21 14.26
CA ASN A 45 -22.59 -0.20 14.32
C ASN A 45 -21.73 -0.35 15.58
N ASN A 46 -22.36 -0.55 16.75
CA ASN A 46 -21.65 -0.75 18.02
C ASN A 46 -20.78 -2.01 18.01
N ILE A 47 -21.27 -3.12 17.44
CA ILE A 47 -20.52 -4.37 17.33
C ILE A 47 -19.35 -4.19 16.35
N THR A 48 -19.59 -3.53 15.22
CA THR A 48 -18.56 -3.24 14.20
C THR A 48 -17.45 -2.35 14.76
N GLU A 49 -17.81 -1.32 15.54
CA GLU A 49 -16.83 -0.45 16.18
C GLU A 49 -15.99 -1.21 17.22
N ARG A 50 -16.61 -2.05 18.05
CA ARG A 50 -15.88 -2.93 18.99
C ARG A 50 -14.94 -3.88 18.28
N GLU A 51 -15.39 -4.53 17.21
CA GLU A 51 -14.55 -5.42 16.40
C GLU A 51 -13.35 -4.65 15.83
N SER A 52 -13.59 -3.46 15.27
CA SER A 52 -12.52 -2.61 14.76
C SER A 52 -11.52 -2.22 15.86
N GLN A 53 -11.98 -1.94 17.08
CA GLN A 53 -11.09 -1.63 18.21
C GLN A 53 -10.22 -2.84 18.59
N MET A 54 -10.80 -4.05 18.63
CA MET A 54 -10.05 -5.28 18.92
C MET A 54 -9.01 -5.56 17.83
N VAL A 55 -9.40 -5.46 16.54
CA VAL A 55 -8.48 -5.63 15.41
C VAL A 55 -7.33 -4.61 15.45
N GLN A 56 -7.61 -3.36 15.82
CA GLN A 56 -6.56 -2.34 15.95
C GLN A 56 -5.61 -2.63 17.12
N ALA A 57 -6.13 -3.09 18.25
CA ALA A 57 -5.30 -3.48 19.40
C ALA A 57 -4.36 -4.64 19.04
N ASP A 58 -4.89 -5.69 18.41
CA ASP A 58 -4.10 -6.84 17.95
C ASP A 58 -3.03 -6.42 16.95
N LYS A 59 -3.37 -5.52 16.02
CA LYS A 59 -2.43 -4.98 15.04
C LYS A 59 -1.30 -4.19 15.73
N LEU A 60 -1.61 -3.33 16.69
CA LEU A 60 -0.60 -2.55 17.40
C LEU A 60 0.36 -3.43 18.19
N GLU A 61 -0.16 -4.47 18.85
CA GLU A 61 0.67 -5.42 19.59
C GLU A 61 1.55 -6.25 18.65
N ASN A 62 0.99 -6.73 17.54
CA ASN A 62 1.76 -7.43 16.52
C ASN A 62 2.86 -6.53 15.91
N GLU A 63 2.57 -5.26 15.64
CA GLU A 63 3.58 -4.31 15.17
C GLU A 63 4.67 -4.03 16.21
N ARG A 64 4.33 -4.02 17.51
CA ARG A 64 5.29 -3.88 18.61
C ARG A 64 6.23 -5.09 18.67
N ILE A 65 5.67 -6.30 18.64
CA ILE A 65 6.44 -7.56 18.63
C ILE A 65 7.35 -7.63 17.39
N ASN A 66 6.83 -7.28 16.21
CA ASN A 66 7.63 -7.25 14.98
C ASN A 66 8.77 -6.24 15.07
N ALA A 67 8.56 -5.07 15.67
CA ALA A 67 9.61 -4.08 15.87
C ALA A 67 10.70 -4.59 16.83
N LYS A 68 10.33 -5.27 17.92
CA LYS A 68 11.27 -5.92 18.85
C LYS A 68 12.09 -7.00 18.13
N ASN A 69 11.42 -7.91 17.41
CA ASN A 69 12.06 -8.98 16.65
C ASN A 69 13.00 -8.44 15.58
N ALA A 70 12.65 -7.31 14.94
CA ALA A 70 13.52 -6.67 13.94
C ALA A 70 14.82 -6.11 14.55
N VAL A 71 14.79 -5.62 15.79
CA VAL A 71 16.01 -5.22 16.52
C VAL A 71 16.85 -6.46 16.82
N GLU A 72 16.23 -7.50 17.37
CA GLU A 72 16.91 -8.75 17.73
C GLU A 72 17.58 -9.42 16.52
N GLU A 73 16.83 -9.60 15.43
CA GLU A 73 17.35 -10.15 14.17
C GLU A 73 18.54 -9.33 13.66
N TYR A 74 18.43 -8.00 13.66
CA TYR A 74 19.51 -7.13 13.20
C TYR A 74 20.76 -7.25 14.08
N VAL A 75 20.60 -7.33 15.40
CA VAL A 75 21.71 -7.50 16.34
C VAL A 75 22.45 -8.82 16.07
N TYR A 76 21.70 -9.92 15.94
CA TYR A 76 22.28 -11.23 15.63
C TYR A 76 22.97 -11.28 14.26
N ASP A 77 22.32 -10.74 13.23
CA ASP A 77 22.82 -10.74 11.86
C ASP A 77 24.14 -9.95 11.74
N ILE A 78 24.15 -8.72 12.26
CA ILE A 78 25.32 -7.84 12.16
C ILE A 78 26.50 -8.35 12.99
N ARG A 79 26.25 -8.90 14.17
CA ARG A 79 27.33 -9.40 15.05
C ARG A 79 28.20 -10.44 14.37
N GLY A 80 27.59 -11.38 13.64
CA GLY A 80 28.35 -12.37 12.87
C GLY A 80 29.07 -11.74 11.67
N ARG A 81 28.36 -10.89 10.92
CA ARG A 81 28.86 -10.33 9.66
C ARG A 81 30.01 -9.33 9.83
N ILE A 82 30.06 -8.60 10.95
CA ILE A 82 31.14 -7.63 11.25
C ILE A 82 32.53 -8.28 11.27
N TYR A 83 32.61 -9.52 11.76
CA TYR A 83 33.87 -10.27 11.88
C TYR A 83 34.10 -11.25 10.73
N ASP A 84 33.25 -11.20 9.70
CA ASP A 84 33.35 -12.06 8.52
C ASP A 84 33.24 -11.18 7.26
N GLU A 85 32.08 -11.18 6.60
CA GLU A 85 31.90 -10.53 5.31
C GLU A 85 32.07 -9.00 5.29
N LEU A 86 31.85 -8.32 6.42
CA LEU A 86 31.94 -6.86 6.54
C LEU A 86 33.30 -6.38 7.06
N GLU A 87 34.17 -7.28 7.53
CA GLU A 87 35.44 -6.93 8.21
C GLU A 87 36.32 -6.03 7.34
N GLN A 88 36.43 -6.33 6.04
CA GLN A 88 37.25 -5.57 5.10
C GLN A 88 36.66 -4.21 4.68
N TYR A 89 35.45 -3.87 5.13
CA TYR A 89 34.69 -2.68 4.72
C TYR A 89 34.45 -1.67 5.86
N ILE A 90 35.00 -1.96 7.03
CA ILE A 90 34.84 -1.18 8.26
C ILE A 90 36.22 -0.82 8.83
N SER A 91 36.32 0.35 9.47
CA SER A 91 37.51 0.74 10.23
C SER A 91 37.52 0.04 11.59
N GLU A 92 38.68 -0.19 12.20
CA GLU A 92 38.72 -0.81 13.54
C GLU A 92 38.00 0.04 14.60
N ASP A 93 38.10 1.37 14.52
CA ASP A 93 37.41 2.30 15.40
C ASP A 93 35.89 2.19 15.28
N ASP A 94 35.35 2.17 14.05
CA ASP A 94 33.90 2.09 13.83
C ASP A 94 33.39 0.67 14.13
N ARG A 95 34.22 -0.36 13.94
CA ARG A 95 33.93 -1.72 14.38
C ARG A 95 33.78 -1.79 15.89
N GLY A 96 34.70 -1.19 16.65
CA GLY A 96 34.61 -1.13 18.10
C GLY A 96 33.34 -0.42 18.57
N LYS A 97 33.02 0.74 17.99
CA LYS A 97 31.78 1.48 18.31
C LYS A 97 30.53 0.68 18.01
N LEU A 98 30.47 0.01 16.85
CA LEU A 98 29.32 -0.78 16.45
C LEU A 98 29.19 -2.05 17.30
N SER A 99 30.28 -2.74 17.65
CA SER A 99 30.26 -3.89 18.57
C SER A 99 29.71 -3.50 19.93
N LEU A 100 30.21 -2.39 20.50
CA LEU A 100 29.72 -1.88 21.79
C LEU A 100 28.23 -1.55 21.73
N LEU A 101 27.79 -0.86 20.67
CA LEU A 101 26.38 -0.52 20.50
C LEU A 101 25.47 -1.76 20.37
N LEU A 102 25.96 -2.81 19.71
CA LEU A 102 25.24 -4.09 19.58
C LEU A 102 25.13 -4.81 20.93
N GLU A 103 26.21 -4.82 21.71
CA GLU A 103 26.23 -5.39 23.06
C GLU A 103 25.30 -4.62 24.00
N ASP A 104 25.36 -3.28 24.00
CA ASP A 104 24.48 -2.42 24.79
C ASP A 104 23.01 -2.61 24.41
N THR A 105 22.72 -2.78 23.11
CA THR A 105 21.34 -3.00 22.63
C THR A 105 20.83 -4.39 22.97
N GLU A 106 21.69 -5.41 22.94
CA GLU A 106 21.33 -6.77 23.39
C GLU A 106 21.06 -6.80 24.89
N ALA A 107 21.95 -6.23 25.71
CA ALA A 107 21.75 -6.13 27.15
C ALA A 107 20.43 -5.41 27.47
N TRP A 108 20.18 -4.29 26.78
CA TRP A 108 18.92 -3.57 26.90
C TRP A 108 17.69 -4.41 26.53
N LEU A 109 17.73 -5.23 25.47
CA LEU A 109 16.61 -6.09 25.07
C LEU A 109 16.21 -7.11 26.15
N TYR A 110 17.16 -7.56 26.97
CA TYR A 110 16.93 -8.52 28.06
C TYR A 110 16.62 -7.85 29.41
N GLU A 111 16.82 -6.54 29.53
CA GLU A 111 16.53 -5.76 30.74
C GLU A 111 15.33 -4.83 30.49
N ASP A 112 15.58 -3.53 30.33
CA ASP A 112 14.55 -2.49 30.21
C ASP A 112 13.73 -2.56 28.90
N GLY A 113 14.22 -3.30 27.91
CA GLY A 113 13.66 -3.42 26.57
C GLY A 113 12.59 -4.49 26.43
N GLU A 114 12.19 -5.19 27.49
CA GLU A 114 11.21 -6.28 27.39
C GLU A 114 9.81 -5.79 26.98
N ASP A 115 9.34 -4.70 27.60
CA ASP A 115 8.01 -4.10 27.38
C ASP A 115 8.10 -2.59 27.09
N CYS A 116 8.70 -2.26 25.94
CA CYS A 116 8.81 -0.89 25.46
C CYS A 116 7.76 -0.54 24.41
N GLN A 117 7.51 0.75 24.22
CA GLN A 117 6.71 1.24 23.11
C GLN A 117 7.38 0.93 21.78
N LYS A 118 6.57 0.62 20.75
CA LYS A 118 7.02 0.36 19.38
C LYS A 118 8.07 1.36 18.87
N GLN A 119 7.87 2.65 19.16
CA GLN A 119 8.76 3.70 18.68
C GLN A 119 10.19 3.55 19.22
N ILE A 120 10.36 3.09 20.46
CA ILE A 120 11.67 2.91 21.08
C ILE A 120 12.46 1.83 20.34
N TYR A 121 11.82 0.71 19.96
CA TYR A 121 12.47 -0.31 19.13
C TYR A 121 12.86 0.21 17.75
N ILE A 122 12.01 1.03 17.13
CA ILE A 122 12.31 1.67 15.83
C ILE A 122 13.51 2.61 15.94
N ASP A 123 13.57 3.42 16.99
CA ASP A 123 14.66 4.38 17.20
C ASP A 123 15.98 3.64 17.45
N LYS A 124 15.97 2.61 18.30
CA LYS A 124 17.13 1.73 18.55
C LYS A 124 17.62 1.04 17.27
N LEU A 125 16.70 0.48 16.48
CA LEU A 125 17.03 -0.11 15.18
C LEU A 125 17.60 0.95 14.23
N GLY A 126 17.04 2.16 14.25
CA GLY A 126 17.53 3.30 13.46
C GLY A 126 18.96 3.68 13.81
N ASP A 127 19.30 3.73 15.09
CA ASP A 127 20.65 4.02 15.56
C ASP A 127 21.67 2.94 15.15
N LEU A 128 21.28 1.67 15.26
CA LEU A 128 22.07 0.55 14.76
C LEU A 128 22.28 0.60 13.23
N LYS A 129 21.23 0.95 12.48
CA LYS A 129 21.28 1.06 11.02
C LYS A 129 22.10 2.25 10.53
N LYS A 130 22.12 3.38 11.25
CA LYS A 130 22.96 4.53 10.88
C LYS A 130 24.45 4.17 10.78
N LEU A 131 24.92 3.25 11.61
CA LEU A 131 26.29 2.76 11.57
C LEU A 131 26.45 1.55 10.64
N GLY A 132 25.52 0.58 10.68
CA GLY A 132 25.65 -0.68 9.94
C GLY A 132 25.34 -0.59 8.43
N GLU A 133 24.33 0.18 8.02
CA GLU A 133 23.94 0.27 6.61
C GLU A 133 25.02 0.87 5.70
N PRO A 134 25.74 1.95 6.09
CA PRO A 134 26.86 2.43 5.29
C PRO A 134 27.96 1.40 5.06
N ILE A 135 28.16 0.45 5.98
CA ILE A 135 29.16 -0.62 5.84
C ILE A 135 28.67 -1.67 4.84
N LYS A 136 27.39 -2.05 4.92
CA LYS A 136 26.75 -2.94 3.93
C LYS A 136 26.77 -2.33 2.53
N ASP A 137 26.46 -1.04 2.43
CA ASP A 137 26.48 -0.30 1.17
C ASP A 137 27.89 -0.29 0.57
N ARG A 138 28.94 0.00 1.34
CA ARG A 138 30.33 -0.09 0.86
C ARG A 138 30.68 -1.48 0.32
N ARG A 139 30.23 -2.54 1.00
CA ARG A 139 30.41 -3.91 0.52
C ARG A 139 29.66 -4.15 -0.79
N ARG A 140 28.37 -3.80 -0.85
CA ARG A 140 27.54 -3.95 -2.05
C ARG A 140 28.18 -3.22 -3.22
N ASP A 141 28.54 -1.96 -3.03
CA ASP A 141 29.17 -1.14 -4.04
C ASP A 141 30.47 -1.79 -4.54
N ARG A 142 31.30 -2.33 -3.65
CA ARG A 142 32.53 -3.03 -4.05
C ARG A 142 32.26 -4.28 -4.89
N LEU A 143 31.19 -5.02 -4.59
CA LEU A 143 30.80 -6.22 -5.32
C LEU A 143 30.14 -5.89 -6.67
N GLU A 144 29.41 -4.78 -6.75
CA GLU A 144 28.71 -4.34 -7.96
C GLU A 144 29.59 -3.53 -8.92
N LEU A 145 30.63 -2.88 -8.40
CA LEU A 145 31.52 -2.03 -9.19
C LEU A 145 32.10 -2.72 -10.43
N PRO A 146 32.61 -3.98 -10.37
CA PRO A 146 33.10 -4.68 -11.56
C PRO A 146 32.02 -4.85 -12.63
N ASN A 147 30.81 -5.24 -12.23
CA ASN A 147 29.69 -5.42 -13.15
C ASN A 147 29.27 -4.09 -13.79
N ALA A 148 29.28 -3.00 -13.02
CA ALA A 148 29.02 -1.66 -13.53
C ALA A 148 30.06 -1.24 -14.58
N PHE A 149 31.35 -1.52 -14.34
CA PHE A 149 32.41 -1.27 -15.30
C PHE A 149 32.25 -2.11 -16.57
N GLU A 150 31.89 -3.39 -16.46
CA GLU A 150 31.64 -4.26 -17.62
C GLU A 150 30.45 -3.75 -18.46
N GLY A 151 29.36 -3.34 -17.80
CA GLY A 151 28.20 -2.75 -18.48
C GLY A 151 28.56 -1.45 -19.21
N MET A 152 29.36 -0.58 -18.57
CA MET A 152 29.87 0.64 -19.18
C MET A 152 30.77 0.33 -20.38
N LEU A 153 31.70 -0.62 -20.24
CA LEU A 153 32.60 -1.03 -21.32
C LEU A 153 31.83 -1.59 -22.50
N THR A 154 30.84 -2.44 -22.25
CA THR A 154 29.96 -3.01 -23.27
C THR A 154 29.20 -1.91 -24.02
N SER A 155 28.69 -0.92 -23.30
CA SER A 155 27.99 0.23 -23.88
C SER A 155 28.90 1.07 -24.78
N ILE A 156 30.14 1.32 -24.33
CA ILE A 156 31.16 2.01 -25.12
C ILE A 156 31.52 1.21 -26.39
N GLN A 157 31.70 -0.11 -26.26
CA GLN A 157 31.99 -0.98 -27.41
C GLN A 157 30.84 -0.99 -28.42
N LEU A 158 29.59 -1.04 -27.95
CA LEU A 158 28.42 -0.97 -28.80
C LEU A 158 28.35 0.38 -29.54
N ALA A 159 28.54 1.49 -28.82
CA ALA A 159 28.55 2.82 -29.42
C ALA A 159 29.65 2.96 -30.49
N ARG A 160 30.87 2.49 -30.21
CA ARG A 160 31.98 2.46 -31.17
C ARG A 160 31.64 1.61 -32.40
N LYS A 161 31.02 0.45 -32.21
CA LYS A 161 30.61 -0.42 -33.32
C LYS A 161 29.54 0.23 -34.19
N VAL A 162 28.58 0.93 -33.59
CA VAL A 162 27.58 1.70 -34.35
C VAL A 162 28.23 2.81 -35.16
N ALA A 163 29.14 3.59 -34.55
CA ALA A 163 29.87 4.66 -35.26
C ALA A 163 30.70 4.12 -36.43
N GLU A 164 31.34 2.97 -36.27
CA GLU A 164 32.10 2.31 -37.35
C GLU A 164 31.18 1.78 -38.47
N GLN A 165 30.04 1.17 -38.13
CA GLN A 165 29.07 0.69 -39.12
C GLN A 165 28.45 1.83 -39.93
N PHE A 166 28.26 3.00 -39.32
CA PHE A 166 27.87 4.21 -40.03
C PHE A 166 28.95 4.65 -41.03
N ARG A 167 30.22 4.73 -40.62
CA ARG A 167 31.35 5.08 -41.51
C ARG A 167 31.52 4.12 -42.68
N GLN A 168 31.18 2.85 -42.48
CA GLN A 168 31.19 1.83 -43.53
C GLN A 168 29.99 1.90 -44.49
N GLY A 169 29.07 2.87 -44.32
CA GLY A 169 27.92 3.08 -45.21
C GLY A 169 26.83 2.02 -45.07
N ASN A 170 26.67 1.42 -43.89
CA ASN A 170 25.65 0.40 -43.66
C ASN A 170 24.24 1.02 -43.74
N GLU A 171 23.38 0.47 -44.61
CA GLU A 171 22.02 0.96 -44.88
C GLU A 171 21.17 1.18 -43.63
N LYS A 172 21.41 0.40 -42.57
CA LYS A 172 20.72 0.53 -41.28
C LYS A 172 20.90 1.91 -40.64
N TYR A 173 21.99 2.62 -40.92
CA TYR A 173 22.37 3.88 -40.27
C TYR A 173 22.31 5.10 -41.19
N ASN A 174 21.78 4.97 -42.42
CA ASN A 174 21.68 6.06 -43.40
C ASN A 174 20.75 7.23 -43.00
N HIS A 175 19.99 7.08 -41.91
CA HIS A 175 19.11 8.10 -41.36
C HIS A 175 19.80 9.01 -40.33
N LEU A 176 21.07 8.74 -40.01
CA LEU A 176 21.88 9.53 -39.08
C LEU A 176 22.75 10.51 -39.87
N ASP A 177 22.88 11.74 -39.38
CA ASP A 177 23.76 12.76 -39.98
C ASP A 177 25.16 12.69 -39.37
N GLU A 178 26.18 13.09 -40.12
CA GLU A 178 27.60 13.04 -39.70
C GLU A 178 27.84 13.89 -38.42
N ALA A 179 27.14 15.01 -38.29
CA ALA A 179 27.15 15.88 -37.11
C ALA A 179 26.55 15.24 -35.84
N GLN A 180 25.77 14.15 -35.96
CA GLN A 180 25.17 13.44 -34.83
C GLN A 180 26.08 12.34 -34.25
N ILE A 181 27.14 11.95 -34.97
CA ILE A 181 28.06 10.88 -34.59
C ILE A 181 29.44 11.43 -34.17
N GLU A 182 29.80 12.63 -34.59
CA GLU A 182 31.07 13.29 -34.22
C GLU A 182 31.06 13.98 -32.83
N LYS A 183 29.92 14.00 -32.15
CA LYS A 183 29.74 14.58 -30.80
C LYS A 183 29.86 13.54 -29.70
#